data_AF-Q081N0-F1
#
_entry.id   AF-Q081N0-F1
#
_cell.length_a   1.000
_cell.length_b   1.000
_cell.length_c   1.000
_cell.angle_alpha   90.00
_cell.angle_beta   90.00
_cell.angle_gamma   90.00
#
_symmetry.space_group_name_H-M   'P 1'
#
loop_
_entity.id
_entity.type
_entity.pdbx_description
1 polymer ?
#
loop_
_entity_poly.entity_id
_entity_poly.type
_entity_poly.pdbx_seq_one_letter_code
_entity_poly.pdbx_strand_id
1 'polypeptide(L)'
;MHSRKPFYIFVALLFIIGISTSIYRGVEHNVPFLPGEQVQSWAVDAKISFNGTNQPAEVNFSLPNDPAFDILVENASSPGYGLNISADAHNRRAVWSIRDASGSQALYYRVTLVPTGKLNIEAVEEPATPELYSWPATEKSAAEQVIEEVWARSATNLSFAQQLMNLINDNDQSQNMALLLSANTSTNLFVRMLHSKGVPARIVNGLQLEDQRRRQQLTSYVQVYNDGAWELFDVPNNKKGRDNTLVLWEYTGHSVLDVMGGNNSLVNFSMLQDTRSALATSIDMMMNDDAWDFSLYQLPLEEQSTFKGILLIPIGVLVVVFLRVIVGIKTSGTFMPVLIALAFIQTTLLTGLIGFLLIVAFGLMIRSYLSTLNLLLISRISAVIIVVIFIIGLFTLISFKLGLSEGLTITFFPMIILAWTIERMSILWEEEGPKKVFVSGGGSLFVATLAYLAMDNQLVQHWVFNFLGIHLVILALVLVMGQYTGYRLTELKRFKPLVGEQ
;
A
#
# COMPACT_ATOMS: atom_id res chain seq x y z
N MET A 1 -17.07 -48.55 -16.23
CA MET A 1 -17.81 -47.32 -15.89
C MET A 1 -17.74 -47.11 -14.38
N HIS A 2 -16.83 -46.26 -13.89
CA HIS A 2 -16.82 -45.91 -12.47
C HIS A 2 -18.12 -45.14 -12.13
N SER A 3 -18.78 -45.53 -11.05
CA SER A 3 -19.98 -44.87 -10.54
C SER A 3 -19.73 -43.38 -10.37
N ARG A 4 -20.59 -42.53 -10.94
CA ARG A 4 -20.53 -41.05 -10.77
C ARG A 4 -21.01 -40.59 -9.39
N LYS A 5 -21.65 -41.47 -8.61
CA LYS A 5 -22.19 -41.17 -7.27
C LYS A 5 -21.11 -40.71 -6.27
N PRO A 6 -19.96 -41.39 -6.08
CA PRO A 6 -18.92 -40.93 -5.15
C PRO A 6 -18.39 -39.54 -5.48
N PHE A 7 -18.33 -39.16 -6.77
CA PHE A 7 -17.91 -37.82 -7.17
C PHE A 7 -18.90 -36.73 -6.72
N TYR A 8 -20.19 -36.92 -6.96
CA TYR A 8 -21.20 -35.93 -6.54
C TYR A 8 -21.32 -35.83 -5.02
N ILE A 9 -21.13 -36.93 -4.29
CA ILE A 9 -21.07 -36.92 -2.83
C ILE A 9 -19.87 -36.09 -2.35
N PHE A 10 -18.69 -36.29 -2.95
CA PHE A 10 -17.50 -35.51 -2.62
C PHE A 10 -17.68 -34.01 -2.89
N VAL A 11 -18.23 -33.65 -4.05
CA VAL A 11 -18.56 -32.26 -4.39
C VAL A 11 -19.56 -31.65 -3.41
N ALA A 12 -20.63 -32.39 -3.08
CA ALA A 12 -21.64 -31.92 -2.12
C ALA A 12 -21.03 -31.71 -0.73
N LEU A 13 -20.13 -32.59 -0.29
CA LEU A 13 -19.42 -32.47 0.99
C LEU A 13 -18.52 -31.23 1.00
N LEU A 14 -17.75 -30.97 -0.05
CA LEU A 14 -16.94 -29.74 -0.17
C LEU A 14 -17.81 -28.47 -0.11
N PHE A 15 -18.95 -28.48 -0.80
CA PHE A 15 -19.86 -27.34 -0.83
C PHE A 15 -20.50 -27.08 0.55
N ILE A 16 -20.96 -28.14 1.22
CA ILE A 16 -21.57 -28.05 2.56
C ILE A 16 -20.53 -27.59 3.58
N ILE A 17 -19.32 -28.15 3.58
CA ILE A 17 -18.25 -27.74 4.51
C ILE A 17 -17.85 -26.28 4.24
N GLY A 18 -17.69 -25.89 2.98
CA GLY A 18 -17.33 -24.52 2.61
C GLY A 18 -18.36 -23.48 3.05
N ILE A 19 -19.65 -23.77 2.88
CA ILE A 19 -20.73 -22.89 3.35
C ILE A 19 -20.81 -22.91 4.88
N SER A 20 -20.77 -24.08 5.51
CA SER A 20 -20.90 -24.20 6.97
C SER A 20 -19.79 -23.45 7.70
N THR A 21 -18.54 -23.54 7.23
CA THR A 21 -17.40 -22.80 7.81
C THR A 21 -17.54 -21.30 7.59
N SER A 22 -18.06 -20.87 6.43
CA SER A 22 -18.30 -19.45 6.15
C SER A 22 -19.41 -18.87 7.02
N ILE A 23 -20.51 -19.62 7.23
CA ILE A 23 -21.62 -19.21 8.11
C ILE A 23 -21.16 -19.17 9.57
N TYR A 24 -20.46 -20.22 10.03
CA TYR A 24 -19.90 -20.28 11.38
C TYR A 24 -19.05 -19.03 11.67
N ARG A 25 -18.18 -18.65 10.73
CA ARG A 25 -17.35 -17.45 10.89
C ARG A 25 -18.14 -16.14 10.89
N GLY A 26 -19.20 -16.04 10.09
CA GLY A 26 -20.03 -14.84 10.08
C GLY A 26 -20.86 -14.65 11.35
N VAL A 27 -21.29 -15.75 11.98
CA VAL A 27 -22.14 -15.71 13.18
C VAL A 27 -21.33 -15.64 14.48
N GLU A 28 -20.31 -16.51 14.63
CA GLU A 28 -19.55 -16.63 15.88
C GLU A 28 -18.50 -15.52 16.02
N HIS A 29 -17.81 -15.18 14.93
CA HIS A 29 -16.75 -14.16 14.93
C HIS A 29 -17.25 -12.76 14.52
N ASN A 30 -18.57 -12.56 14.41
CA ASN A 30 -19.21 -11.29 14.04
C ASN A 30 -18.62 -10.63 12.76
N VAL A 31 -18.11 -11.43 11.81
CA VAL A 31 -17.58 -10.92 10.55
C VAL A 31 -18.75 -10.64 9.59
N PRO A 32 -18.98 -9.39 9.15
CA PRO A 32 -20.14 -9.06 8.32
C PRO A 32 -20.02 -9.68 6.91
N PHE A 33 -21.11 -10.24 6.39
CA PHE A 33 -21.16 -10.82 5.03
C PHE A 33 -21.12 -9.78 3.91
N LEU A 34 -21.59 -8.57 4.21
CA LEU A 34 -21.51 -7.42 3.31
C LEU A 34 -20.44 -6.47 3.82
N PRO A 35 -19.67 -5.81 2.92
CA PRO A 35 -18.85 -4.69 3.33
C PRO A 35 -19.76 -3.60 3.92
N GLY A 36 -19.56 -3.27 5.20
CA GLY A 36 -20.29 -2.19 5.90
C GLY A 36 -19.81 -0.79 5.47
N GLU A 37 -20.34 0.26 6.12
CA GLU A 37 -19.77 1.62 5.98
C GLU A 37 -18.28 1.59 6.33
N GLN A 38 -17.47 1.92 5.33
CA GLN A 38 -16.03 1.81 5.41
C GLN A 38 -15.49 2.98 6.22
N VAL A 39 -15.28 2.75 7.51
CA VAL A 39 -14.44 3.63 8.31
C VAL A 39 -13.02 3.42 7.78
N GLN A 40 -12.46 4.45 7.16
CA GLN A 40 -11.06 4.40 6.72
C GLN A 40 -10.21 4.23 7.97
N SER A 41 -9.46 3.14 8.06
CA SER A 41 -8.49 2.90 9.12
C SER A 41 -7.10 2.82 8.53
N TRP A 42 -6.10 3.17 9.32
CA TRP A 42 -4.71 3.18 8.91
C TRP A 42 -3.93 2.30 9.85
N ALA A 43 -3.46 1.16 9.34
CA ALA A 43 -2.50 0.33 10.06
C ALA A 43 -1.10 0.93 9.84
N VAL A 44 -0.47 1.38 10.92
CA VAL A 44 0.86 2.00 10.91
C VAL A 44 1.82 1.16 11.74
N ASP A 45 2.90 0.73 11.10
CA ASP A 45 4.01 -0.02 11.69
C ASP A 45 5.24 0.89 11.81
N ALA A 46 5.66 1.15 13.05
CA ALA A 46 6.93 1.78 13.37
C ALA A 46 7.99 0.69 13.65
N LYS A 47 9.03 0.65 12.81
CA LYS A 47 10.20 -0.21 12.99
C LYS A 47 11.36 0.64 13.49
N ILE A 48 11.75 0.43 14.74
CA ILE A 48 12.96 1.01 15.32
C ILE A 48 14.10 0.04 15.09
N SER A 49 15.24 0.51 14.58
CA SER A 49 16.46 -0.27 14.48
C SER A 49 17.67 0.49 15.00
N PHE A 50 18.57 -0.22 15.69
CA PHE A 50 19.80 0.33 16.25
C PHE A 50 20.86 -0.77 16.37
N ASN A 51 22.11 -0.38 16.60
CA ASN A 51 23.21 -1.31 16.87
C ASN A 51 23.57 -1.28 18.35
N GLY A 52 23.42 -2.40 19.05
CA GLY A 52 23.77 -2.54 20.46
C GLY A 52 25.28 -2.60 20.70
N THR A 53 25.73 -2.06 21.84
CA THR A 53 27.16 -1.93 22.19
C THR A 53 27.67 -2.97 23.20
N ASN A 54 26.98 -4.10 23.34
CA ASN A 54 27.23 -5.11 24.40
C ASN A 54 27.10 -4.54 25.82
N GLN A 55 26.17 -3.61 26.01
CA GLN A 55 25.83 -2.99 27.29
C GLN A 55 24.30 -2.99 27.46
N PRO A 56 23.79 -2.68 28.67
CA PRO A 56 22.37 -2.44 28.86
C PRO A 56 21.89 -1.34 27.92
N ALA A 57 20.78 -1.60 27.23
CA ALA A 57 20.19 -0.66 26.29
C ALA A 57 18.76 -0.33 26.70
N GLU A 58 18.41 0.94 26.53
CA GLU A 58 17.08 1.47 26.76
C GLU A 58 16.66 2.30 25.55
N VAL A 59 15.49 1.98 24.99
CA VAL A 59 14.92 2.67 23.84
C VAL A 59 13.61 3.31 24.28
N ASN A 60 13.55 4.63 24.21
CA ASN A 60 12.40 5.43 24.58
C ASN A 60 11.78 6.06 23.32
N PHE A 61 10.58 5.62 22.96
CA PHE A 61 9.88 6.02 21.74
C PHE A 61 8.54 6.67 22.04
N SER A 62 8.27 7.82 21.41
CA SER A 62 6.97 8.49 21.50
C SER A 62 5.89 7.70 20.75
N LEU A 63 4.73 7.53 21.37
CA LEU A 63 3.54 6.94 20.75
C LEU A 63 2.56 8.05 20.33
N PRO A 64 1.80 7.86 19.23
CA PRO A 64 0.88 8.89 18.76
C PRO A 64 -0.27 9.08 19.76
N ASN A 65 -0.74 10.32 19.91
CA ASN A 65 -1.92 10.64 20.71
C ASN A 65 -2.67 11.86 20.14
N ASP A 66 -2.96 11.80 18.85
CA ASP A 66 -3.50 12.93 18.11
C ASP A 66 -5.04 12.95 18.16
N PRO A 67 -5.69 14.06 18.58
CA PRO A 67 -7.15 14.13 18.65
C PRO A 67 -7.87 13.96 17.30
N ALA A 68 -7.16 14.13 16.18
CA ALA A 68 -7.73 13.88 14.85
C ALA A 68 -7.83 12.38 14.51
N PHE A 69 -7.21 11.49 15.30
CA PHE A 69 -7.17 10.06 15.06
C PHE A 69 -7.39 9.26 16.35
N ASP A 70 -8.44 8.45 16.38
CA ASP A 70 -8.66 7.51 17.47
C ASP A 70 -7.78 6.27 17.29
N ILE A 71 -7.16 5.82 18.37
CA ILE A 71 -6.39 4.57 18.41
C ILE A 71 -7.36 3.42 18.64
N LEU A 72 -7.49 2.56 17.64
CA LEU A 72 -8.36 1.40 17.71
C LEU A 72 -7.69 0.21 18.40
N VAL A 73 -6.48 -0.12 17.95
CA VAL A 73 -5.64 -1.18 18.52
C VAL A 73 -4.19 -0.75 18.43
N GLU A 74 -3.43 -1.06 19.47
CA GLU A 74 -1.98 -0.94 19.48
C GLU A 74 -1.35 -2.24 20.00
N ASN A 75 -0.18 -2.57 19.45
CA ASN A 75 0.61 -3.70 19.93
C ASN A 75 2.10 -3.40 19.72
N ALA A 76 2.93 -3.83 20.66
CA ALA A 76 4.36 -3.72 20.59
C ALA A 76 4.98 -5.12 20.67
N SER A 77 5.86 -5.43 19.71
CA SER A 77 6.55 -6.71 19.65
C SER A 77 8.06 -6.51 19.72
N SER A 78 8.68 -7.20 20.68
CA SER A 78 10.11 -7.09 20.96
C SER A 78 10.62 -8.34 21.68
N PRO A 79 11.09 -9.36 20.94
CA PRO A 79 11.61 -10.59 21.54
C PRO A 79 12.77 -10.30 22.50
N GLY A 80 12.65 -10.69 23.77
CA GLY A 80 13.72 -10.57 24.76
C GLY A 80 13.88 -9.19 25.43
N TYR A 81 13.02 -8.22 25.12
CA TYR A 81 13.01 -6.90 25.77
C TYR A 81 11.91 -6.82 26.83
N GLY A 82 12.19 -6.13 27.94
CA GLY A 82 11.17 -5.64 28.85
C GLY A 82 10.50 -4.41 28.25
N LEU A 83 9.17 -4.42 28.13
CA LEU A 83 8.38 -3.31 27.61
C LEU A 83 7.59 -2.64 28.73
N ASN A 84 7.64 -1.32 28.79
CA ASN A 84 6.77 -0.50 29.62
C ASN A 84 6.16 0.62 28.77
N ILE A 85 4.84 0.77 28.80
CA ILE A 85 4.13 1.86 28.12
C ILE A 85 3.59 2.81 29.18
N SER A 86 3.98 4.08 29.10
CA SER A 86 3.50 5.12 30.01
C SER A 86 2.00 5.37 29.82
N ALA A 87 1.27 5.50 30.94
CA ALA A 87 -0.15 5.81 30.97
C ALA A 87 -0.46 7.32 30.93
N ASP A 88 0.55 8.19 30.82
CA ASP A 88 0.33 9.63 30.73
C ASP A 88 -0.38 9.99 29.42
N ALA A 89 -1.59 10.55 29.53
CA ALA A 89 -2.41 10.93 28.40
C ALA A 89 -1.74 11.99 27.50
N HIS A 90 -0.83 12.83 28.01
CA HIS A 90 -0.21 13.89 27.19
C HIS A 90 1.19 13.54 26.68
N ASN A 91 1.82 12.48 27.21
CA ASN A 91 3.17 12.06 26.83
C ASN A 91 3.28 10.53 26.87
N ARG A 92 2.54 9.87 25.97
CA ARG A 92 2.53 8.41 25.82
C ARG A 92 3.84 7.96 25.18
N ARG A 93 4.58 7.10 25.88
CA ARG A 93 5.87 6.58 25.42
C ARG A 93 6.00 5.09 25.70
N ALA A 94 6.64 4.38 24.77
CA ALA A 94 7.07 3.00 24.95
C ALA A 94 8.56 2.98 25.29
N VAL A 95 8.89 2.32 26.40
CA VAL A 95 10.26 2.13 26.88
C VAL A 95 10.59 0.63 26.78
N TRP A 96 11.53 0.30 25.89
CA TRP A 96 12.10 -1.04 25.81
C TRP A 96 13.44 -1.08 26.53
N SER A 97 13.64 -2.10 27.36
CA SER A 97 14.86 -2.30 28.13
C SER A 97 15.40 -3.72 27.99
N ILE A 98 16.73 -3.85 27.87
CA ILE A 98 17.42 -5.14 27.84
C ILE A 98 18.77 -5.03 28.55
N ARG A 99 19.22 -6.11 29.21
CA ARG A 99 20.50 -6.14 29.94
C ARG A 99 21.72 -6.18 29.02
N ASP A 100 21.61 -6.88 27.89
CA ASP A 100 22.73 -7.07 26.96
C ASP A 100 22.23 -6.94 25.51
N ALA A 101 22.39 -5.75 24.93
CA ALA A 101 22.09 -5.52 23.51
C ALA A 101 23.37 -5.68 22.68
N SER A 102 23.40 -6.66 21.77
CA SER A 102 24.54 -6.92 20.89
C SER A 102 24.15 -6.93 19.42
N GLY A 103 24.98 -6.37 18.53
CA GLY A 103 24.74 -6.38 17.10
C GLY A 103 23.48 -5.60 16.68
N SER A 104 22.88 -5.98 15.56
CA SER A 104 21.70 -5.28 15.01
C SER A 104 20.44 -5.68 15.77
N GLN A 105 19.73 -4.66 16.27
CA GLN A 105 18.51 -4.80 17.07
C GLN A 105 17.33 -4.16 16.33
N ALA A 106 16.14 -4.75 16.50
CA ALA A 106 14.91 -4.25 15.89
C ALA A 106 13.73 -4.38 16.86
N LEU A 107 12.96 -3.30 16.99
CA LEU A 107 11.76 -3.21 17.81
C LEU A 107 10.59 -2.78 16.93
N TYR A 108 9.41 -3.30 17.21
CA TYR A 108 8.23 -3.07 16.39
C TYR A 108 7.09 -2.53 17.26
N TYR A 109 6.48 -1.45 16.80
CA TYR A 109 5.25 -0.90 17.35
C TYR A 109 4.22 -0.78 16.21
N ARG A 110 3.04 -1.34 16.41
CA ARG A 110 1.92 -1.32 15.48
C ARG A 110 0.76 -0.60 16.11
N VAL A 111 0.13 0.30 15.35
CA VAL A 111 -1.07 1.00 15.76
C VAL A 111 -2.07 1.07 14.61
N THR A 112 -3.35 0.93 14.90
CA THR A 112 -4.44 1.15 13.94
C THR A 112 -5.14 2.45 14.30
N LEU A 113 -5.08 3.42 13.40
CA LEU A 113 -5.61 4.77 13.57
C LEU A 113 -6.89 4.95 12.75
N VAL A 114 -7.89 5.60 13.33
CA VAL A 114 -9.16 5.92 12.66
C VAL A 114 -9.34 7.45 12.64
N PRO A 115 -9.47 8.09 11.47
CA PRO A 115 -9.72 9.53 11.38
C PRO A 115 -11.04 9.90 12.07
N THR A 116 -11.01 10.87 12.98
CA THR A 116 -12.19 11.38 13.70
C THR A 116 -12.88 12.51 12.94
N GLY A 117 -12.22 13.08 11.92
CA GLY A 117 -12.65 14.27 11.19
C GLY A 117 -12.39 15.59 11.95
N LYS A 118 -11.83 15.54 13.16
CA LYS A 118 -11.48 16.72 13.96
C LYS A 118 -10.05 17.17 13.65
N LEU A 119 -9.89 18.01 12.63
CA LEU A 119 -8.56 18.46 12.19
C LEU A 119 -7.98 19.58 13.05
N ASN A 120 -8.84 20.35 13.72
CA ASN A 120 -8.42 21.47 14.56
C ASN A 120 -7.87 20.98 15.90
N ILE A 121 -6.76 21.59 16.31
CA ILE A 121 -6.10 21.30 17.58
C ILE A 121 -6.37 22.48 18.50
N GLU A 122 -7.42 22.35 19.30
CA GLU A 122 -7.70 23.31 20.36
C GLU A 122 -6.61 23.25 21.41
N ALA A 123 -6.18 24.41 21.91
CA ALA A 123 -5.24 24.45 23.01
C ALA A 123 -5.98 24.11 24.31
N VAL A 124 -5.49 23.09 25.03
CA VAL A 124 -6.04 22.70 26.34
C VAL A 124 -5.82 23.83 27.36
N GLU A 125 -4.67 24.50 27.28
CA GLU A 125 -4.29 25.65 28.10
C GLU A 125 -3.56 26.70 27.24
N GLU A 126 -3.59 27.96 27.68
CA GLU A 126 -2.77 29.00 27.06
C GLU A 126 -1.28 28.69 27.32
N PRO A 127 -0.46 28.52 26.27
CA PRO A 127 0.94 28.19 26.45
C PRO A 127 1.70 29.34 27.09
N ALA A 128 2.66 29.00 27.96
CA ALA A 128 3.56 29.99 28.52
C ALA A 128 4.29 30.76 27.41
N THR A 129 4.48 32.06 27.61
CA THR A 129 5.28 32.89 26.70
C THR A 129 6.69 32.28 26.60
N PRO A 130 7.17 31.96 25.39
CA PRO A 130 8.49 31.35 25.22
C PRO A 130 9.58 32.32 25.68
N GLU A 131 10.67 31.76 26.20
CA GLU A 131 11.88 32.56 26.45
C GLU A 131 12.37 33.17 25.13
N LEU A 132 12.73 34.46 25.17
CA LEU A 132 13.23 35.16 24.00
C LEU A 132 14.53 34.49 23.53
N TYR A 133 14.57 34.14 22.25
CA TYR A 133 15.75 33.50 21.68
C TYR A 133 16.95 34.45 21.67
N SER A 134 18.06 34.03 22.28
CA SER A 134 19.31 34.78 22.29
C SER A 134 20.11 34.53 21.00
N TRP A 135 20.02 35.47 20.06
CA TRP A 135 20.74 35.39 18.79
C TRP A 135 22.27 35.46 18.95
N PRO A 136 23.03 34.64 18.19
CA PRO A 136 24.47 34.81 18.06
C PRO A 136 24.83 36.22 17.58
N ALA A 137 25.96 36.77 18.04
CA ALA A 137 26.37 38.14 17.70
C ALA A 137 26.52 38.38 16.18
N THR A 138 26.87 37.34 15.43
CA THR A 138 26.99 37.36 13.96
C THR A 138 25.65 37.44 13.24
N GLU A 139 24.58 36.94 13.86
CA GLU A 139 23.23 36.84 13.27
C GLU A 139 22.29 37.94 13.79
N LYS A 140 22.57 38.47 14.98
CA LYS A 140 21.67 39.37 15.72
C LYS A 140 21.12 40.52 14.88
N SER A 141 21.99 41.34 14.27
CA SER A 141 21.54 42.50 13.48
C SER A 141 20.70 42.10 12.26
N ALA A 142 21.05 41.00 11.60
CA ALA A 142 20.31 40.50 10.45
C ALA A 142 18.94 39.97 10.87
N ALA A 143 18.88 39.20 11.95
CA ALA A 143 17.64 38.66 12.52
C ALA A 143 16.72 39.78 12.99
N GLU A 144 17.21 40.74 13.77
CA GLU A 144 16.43 41.88 14.27
C GLU A 144 15.83 42.69 13.12
N GLN A 145 16.62 42.99 12.08
CA GLN A 145 16.12 43.75 10.93
C GLN A 145 14.99 43.02 10.19
N VAL A 146 15.16 41.72 9.92
CA VAL A 146 14.15 40.90 9.23
C VAL A 146 12.89 40.76 10.09
N ILE A 147 13.06 40.48 11.39
CA ILE A 147 11.95 40.30 12.32
C ILE A 147 11.14 41.60 12.44
N GLU A 148 11.79 42.76 12.59
CA GLU A 148 11.07 44.04 12.71
C GLU A 148 10.34 44.42 11.42
N GLU A 149 10.92 44.15 10.24
CA GLU A 149 10.26 44.39 8.96
C GLU A 149 8.95 43.58 8.84
N VAL A 150 9.01 42.29 9.18
CA VAL A 150 7.85 41.40 9.09
C VAL A 150 6.82 41.74 10.18
N TRP A 151 7.29 42.04 11.41
CA TRP A 151 6.44 42.39 12.54
C TRP A 151 5.61 43.63 12.26
N ALA A 152 6.22 44.69 11.70
CA ALA A 152 5.54 45.94 11.35
C ALA A 152 4.44 45.77 10.29
N ARG A 153 4.46 44.68 9.51
CA ARG A 153 3.47 44.35 8.46
C ARG A 153 2.46 43.27 8.91
N SER A 154 2.46 42.91 10.18
CA SER A 154 1.60 41.87 10.75
C SER A 154 0.67 42.43 11.84
N ALA A 155 -0.50 41.80 12.03
CA ALA A 155 -1.51 42.23 13.00
C ALA A 155 -1.79 41.19 14.11
N THR A 156 -1.52 39.92 13.83
CA THR A 156 -1.72 38.77 14.73
C THR A 156 -0.53 37.80 14.65
N ASN A 157 -0.37 36.93 15.65
CA ASN A 157 0.63 35.86 15.66
C ASN A 157 0.56 35.02 14.37
N LEU A 158 -0.67 34.72 13.92
CA LEU A 158 -0.90 33.99 12.68
C LEU A 158 -0.40 34.76 11.45
N SER A 159 -0.74 36.04 11.33
CA SER A 159 -0.30 36.86 10.18
C SER A 159 1.23 37.06 10.18
N PHE A 160 1.84 37.17 11.36
CA PHE A 160 3.29 37.26 11.52
C PHE A 160 3.97 35.97 11.04
N ALA A 161 3.48 34.81 11.49
CA ALA A 161 3.93 33.49 11.05
C ALA A 161 3.78 33.30 9.52
N GLN A 162 2.66 33.70 8.94
CA GLN A 162 2.45 33.59 7.48
C GLN A 162 3.41 34.46 6.67
N GLN A 163 3.58 35.74 7.06
CA GLN A 163 4.50 36.64 6.38
C GLN A 163 5.95 36.16 6.51
N LEU A 164 6.32 35.65 7.68
CA LEU A 164 7.65 35.13 7.91
C LEU A 164 7.93 33.86 7.07
N MET A 165 6.97 32.94 7.00
CA MET A 165 7.09 31.73 6.19
C MET A 165 7.24 32.06 4.70
N ASN A 166 6.46 33.02 4.20
CA ASN A 166 6.59 33.50 2.82
C ASN A 166 7.97 34.09 2.55
N LEU A 167 8.51 34.90 3.47
CA LEU A 167 9.83 35.52 3.32
C LEU A 167 10.97 34.49 3.35
N ILE A 168 10.86 33.46 4.19
CA ILE A 168 11.84 32.35 4.25
C ILE A 168 11.89 31.57 2.94
N ASN A 169 10.75 31.41 2.28
CA ASN A 169 10.61 30.64 1.04
C ASN A 169 10.61 31.52 -0.23
N ASP A 170 10.92 32.81 -0.11
CA ASP A 170 11.03 33.70 -1.27
C ASP A 170 12.24 33.29 -2.13
N ASN A 171 12.09 33.39 -3.46
CA ASN A 171 13.17 33.12 -4.39
C ASN A 171 14.19 34.28 -4.43
N ASP A 172 13.73 35.52 -4.19
CA ASP A 172 14.57 36.71 -4.19
C ASP A 172 14.96 37.11 -2.75
N GLN A 173 15.69 36.22 -2.08
CA GLN A 173 16.05 36.40 -0.66
C GLN A 173 16.99 37.59 -0.45
N SER A 174 16.71 38.37 0.60
CA SER A 174 17.64 39.42 1.06
C SER A 174 18.95 38.81 1.57
N GLN A 175 20.05 39.58 1.50
CA GLN A 175 21.35 39.13 1.99
C GLN A 175 21.32 38.72 3.48
N ASN A 176 20.49 39.40 4.28
CA ASN A 176 20.26 39.06 5.68
C ASN A 176 19.55 37.71 5.84
N MET A 177 18.53 37.43 5.03
CA MET A 177 17.82 36.14 5.07
C MET A 177 18.75 34.99 4.63
N ALA A 178 19.53 35.19 3.57
CA ALA A 178 20.48 34.20 3.08
C ALA A 178 21.55 33.85 4.15
N LEU A 179 22.05 34.86 4.89
CA LEU A 179 22.97 34.64 6.01
C LEU A 179 22.33 33.74 7.08
N LEU A 180 21.07 34.03 7.47
CA LEU A 180 20.37 33.30 8.52
C LEU A 180 20.06 31.84 8.11
N LEU A 181 19.68 31.61 6.85
CA LEU A 181 19.44 30.27 6.30
C LEU A 181 20.72 29.46 6.09
N SER A 182 21.88 30.12 5.94
CA SER A 182 23.16 29.41 5.87
C SER A 182 23.57 28.77 7.21
N ALA A 183 23.11 29.35 8.33
CA ALA A 183 23.43 28.90 9.68
C ALA A 183 22.31 28.05 10.32
N ASN A 184 21.11 28.05 9.74
CA ASN A 184 19.91 27.47 10.34
C ASN A 184 19.05 26.74 9.31
N THR A 185 18.36 25.67 9.75
CA THR A 185 17.28 25.09 8.94
C THR A 185 16.08 26.03 8.93
N SER A 186 15.31 26.07 7.84
CA SER A 186 14.12 26.93 7.69
C SER A 186 13.15 26.79 8.86
N THR A 187 12.87 25.56 9.30
CA THR A 187 11.99 25.26 10.44
C THR A 187 12.52 25.83 11.77
N ASN A 188 13.82 25.65 12.06
CA ASN A 188 14.41 26.17 13.29
C ASN A 188 14.49 27.70 13.27
N LEU A 189 14.85 28.28 12.12
CA LEU A 189 14.91 29.73 11.94
C LEU A 189 13.54 30.37 12.20
N PHE A 190 12.50 29.78 11.60
CA PHE A 190 11.12 30.21 11.77
C PHE A 190 10.68 30.23 13.24
N VAL A 191 10.91 29.14 13.98
CA VAL A 191 10.54 29.06 15.41
C VAL A 191 11.33 30.08 16.25
N ARG A 192 12.63 30.24 16.01
CA ARG A 192 13.48 31.21 16.75
C ARG A 192 13.03 32.65 16.53
N MET A 193 12.63 33.00 15.31
CA MET A 193 12.10 34.31 14.97
C MET A 193 10.74 34.58 15.63
N LEU A 194 9.86 33.58 15.70
CA LEU A 194 8.60 33.66 16.45
C LEU A 194 8.85 33.88 17.95
N HIS A 195 9.75 33.10 18.54
CA HIS A 195 10.13 33.24 19.95
C HIS A 195 10.75 34.60 20.27
N SER A 196 11.44 35.23 19.32
CA SER A 196 12.03 36.57 19.49
C SER A 196 11.00 37.68 19.70
N LYS A 197 9.73 37.45 19.32
CA LYS A 197 8.60 38.36 19.60
C LYS A 197 7.64 37.80 20.64
N GLY A 198 8.04 36.75 21.37
CA GLY A 198 7.22 36.11 22.39
C GLY A 198 6.04 35.30 21.83
N VAL A 199 6.05 34.94 20.54
CA VAL A 199 4.98 34.14 19.93
C VAL A 199 5.20 32.67 20.28
N PRO A 200 4.28 32.00 21.01
CA PRO A 200 4.42 30.60 21.36
C PRO A 200 4.37 29.72 20.10
N ALA A 201 5.48 29.03 19.84
CA ALA A 201 5.62 28.12 18.72
C ALA A 201 6.44 26.90 19.11
N ARG A 202 6.16 25.74 18.52
CA ARG A 202 6.91 24.51 18.78
C ARG A 202 7.05 23.65 17.53
N ILE A 203 8.16 22.93 17.44
CA ILE A 203 8.37 21.93 16.39
C ILE A 203 7.63 20.66 16.79
N VAL A 204 6.88 20.10 15.86
CA VAL A 204 6.14 18.85 16.03
C VAL A 204 6.48 17.91 14.88
N ASN A 205 6.32 16.60 15.09
CA ASN A 205 6.65 15.60 14.10
C ASN A 205 5.38 14.93 13.57
N GLY A 206 5.17 15.05 12.26
CA GLY A 206 4.02 14.51 11.56
C GLY A 206 4.39 13.32 10.67
N LEU A 207 3.49 12.35 10.60
CA LEU A 207 3.51 11.24 9.65
C LEU A 207 2.40 11.45 8.62
N GLN A 208 2.80 11.64 7.36
CA GLN A 208 1.87 11.71 6.25
C GLN A 208 1.39 10.29 5.90
N LEU A 209 0.09 10.03 6.05
CA LEU A 209 -0.52 8.74 5.75
C LEU A 209 -0.82 8.60 4.26
N GLU A 210 -0.29 7.55 3.65
CA GLU A 210 -0.46 7.24 2.23
C GLU A 210 -0.49 5.72 2.03
N ASP A 211 -1.46 5.21 1.27
CA ASP A 211 -1.66 3.77 1.15
C ASP A 211 -0.41 3.06 0.58
N GLN A 212 -0.10 1.88 1.13
CA GLN A 212 1.00 1.00 0.74
C GLN A 212 2.41 1.64 0.77
N ARG A 213 2.60 2.75 1.48
CA ARG A 213 3.93 3.34 1.66
C ARG A 213 4.74 2.60 2.70
N ARG A 214 6.04 2.49 2.43
CA ARG A 214 7.03 1.82 3.29
C ARG A 214 8.23 2.72 3.52
N ARG A 215 8.93 2.52 4.64
CA ARG A 215 10.17 3.24 5.00
C ARG A 215 10.00 4.77 4.98
N GLN A 216 8.86 5.24 5.43
CA GLN A 216 8.60 6.67 5.60
C GLN A 216 9.27 7.18 6.87
N GLN A 217 9.62 8.45 6.88
CA GLN A 217 10.16 9.16 8.05
C GLN A 217 9.15 10.21 8.50
N LEU A 218 9.28 10.66 9.75
CA LEU A 218 8.52 11.80 10.23
C LEU A 218 9.05 13.08 9.59
N THR A 219 8.12 13.97 9.28
CA THR A 219 8.41 15.32 8.79
C THR A 219 8.18 16.32 9.91
N SER A 220 9.08 17.30 10.05
CA SER A 220 8.94 18.33 11.08
C SER A 220 8.04 19.47 10.60
N TYR A 221 7.01 19.76 11.38
CA TYR A 221 6.09 20.88 11.22
C TYR A 221 6.25 21.86 12.39
N VAL A 222 5.63 23.04 12.28
CA VAL A 222 5.60 24.02 13.36
C VAL A 222 4.16 24.29 13.76
N GLN A 223 3.85 24.17 15.06
CA GLN A 223 2.62 24.67 15.62
C GLN A 223 2.84 26.08 16.15
N VAL A 224 1.97 27.02 15.78
CA VAL A 224 1.96 28.41 16.26
C VAL A 224 0.66 28.66 17.00
N TYR A 225 0.76 29.19 18.21
CA TYR A 225 -0.41 29.51 19.02
C TYR A 225 -1.03 30.84 18.59
N ASN A 226 -2.32 30.83 18.30
CA ASN A 226 -3.11 32.03 18.03
C ASN A 226 -4.54 31.87 18.58
N ASP A 227 -4.95 32.78 19.47
CA ASP A 227 -6.33 32.91 19.97
C ASP A 227 -7.00 31.59 20.40
N GLY A 228 -6.31 30.78 21.21
CA GLY A 228 -6.87 29.53 21.76
C GLY A 228 -6.70 28.28 20.89
N ALA A 229 -6.09 28.39 19.70
CA ALA A 229 -5.83 27.26 18.81
C ALA A 229 -4.36 27.15 18.42
N TRP A 230 -3.93 25.90 18.15
CA TRP A 230 -2.64 25.61 17.54
C TRP A 230 -2.80 25.50 16.03
N GLU A 231 -2.13 26.39 15.30
CA GLU A 231 -2.14 26.45 13.85
C GLU A 231 -0.88 25.77 13.30
N LEU A 232 -1.05 24.84 12.36
CA LEU A 232 0.05 24.05 11.80
C LEU A 232 0.65 24.69 10.55
N PHE A 233 1.98 24.71 10.49
CA PHE A 233 2.76 25.26 9.38
C PHE A 233 3.79 24.22 8.90
N ASP A 234 3.77 23.96 7.60
CA ASP A 234 4.83 23.27 6.87
C ASP A 234 5.74 24.34 6.25
N VAL A 235 6.79 24.69 7.00
CA VAL A 235 7.69 25.79 6.64
C VAL A 235 8.42 25.52 5.33
N PRO A 236 9.06 24.36 5.10
CA PRO A 236 9.79 24.13 3.84
C PRO A 236 8.90 24.07 2.60
N ASN A 237 7.65 23.61 2.72
CA ASN A 237 6.73 23.52 1.58
C ASN A 237 5.83 24.75 1.42
N ASN A 238 6.01 25.78 2.26
CA ASN A 238 5.20 27.00 2.29
C ASN A 238 3.68 26.73 2.37
N LYS A 239 3.27 25.79 3.23
CA LYS A 239 1.86 25.42 3.42
C LYS A 239 1.40 25.68 4.84
N LYS A 240 0.22 26.30 4.98
CA LYS A 240 -0.51 26.40 6.24
C LYS A 240 -1.60 25.34 6.28
N GLY A 241 -1.81 24.76 7.45
CA GLY A 241 -2.94 23.90 7.75
C GLY A 241 -2.54 22.44 7.85
N ARG A 242 -3.54 21.60 8.09
CA ARG A 242 -3.39 20.17 8.30
C ARG A 242 -4.24 19.40 7.30
N ASP A 243 -3.63 18.46 6.61
CA ASP A 243 -4.32 17.53 5.72
C ASP A 243 -5.02 16.41 6.51
N ASN A 244 -6.12 15.86 5.98
CA ASN A 244 -6.88 14.78 6.62
C ASN A 244 -6.07 13.50 6.85
N THR A 245 -4.95 13.35 6.16
CA THR A 245 -4.06 12.20 6.20
C THR A 245 -2.79 12.47 6.99
N LEU A 246 -2.60 13.66 7.55
CA LEU A 246 -1.44 13.97 8.37
C LEU A 246 -1.72 13.60 9.83
N VAL A 247 -0.98 12.65 10.40
CA VAL A 247 -0.99 12.33 11.84
C VAL A 247 0.14 13.08 12.52
N LEU A 248 -0.12 13.85 13.56
CA LEU A 248 0.93 14.38 14.43
C LEU A 248 1.36 13.28 15.40
N TRP A 249 2.45 12.59 15.04
CA TRP A 249 2.98 11.48 15.82
C TRP A 249 3.49 11.95 17.19
N GLU A 250 4.14 13.11 17.22
CA GLU A 250 4.58 13.77 18.44
C GLU A 250 4.27 15.26 18.28
N TYR A 251 3.43 15.81 19.16
CA TYR A 251 2.98 17.21 19.07
C TYR A 251 3.29 18.01 20.33
N THR A 252 3.99 17.45 21.31
CA THR A 252 4.37 18.15 22.54
C THR A 252 5.74 18.84 22.44
N GLY A 253 6.53 18.55 21.39
CA GLY A 253 7.85 19.13 21.17
C GLY A 253 8.99 18.33 21.81
N HIS A 254 8.74 17.07 22.17
CA HIS A 254 9.73 16.16 22.74
C HIS A 254 10.42 15.31 21.67
N SER A 255 11.55 14.69 22.02
CA SER A 255 12.25 13.75 21.13
C SER A 255 11.35 12.55 20.80
N VAL A 256 11.30 12.17 19.52
CA VAL A 256 10.53 10.99 19.06
C VAL A 256 11.20 9.70 19.50
N LEU A 257 12.53 9.65 19.48
CA LEU A 257 13.31 8.44 19.71
C LEU A 257 14.60 8.78 20.44
N ASP A 258 14.75 8.26 21.66
CA ASP A 258 15.98 8.32 22.43
C ASP A 258 16.49 6.89 22.66
N VAL A 259 17.76 6.63 22.36
CA VAL A 259 18.39 5.32 22.53
C VAL A 259 19.63 5.47 23.38
N MET A 260 19.65 4.76 24.52
CA MET A 260 20.82 4.59 25.38
C MET A 260 21.39 3.18 25.19
N GLY A 261 22.72 3.02 25.23
CA GLY A 261 23.37 1.72 25.03
C GLY A 261 23.35 1.20 23.59
N GLY A 262 23.09 2.07 22.61
CA GLY A 262 23.06 1.73 21.20
C GLY A 262 23.39 2.92 20.29
N ASN A 263 23.91 2.62 19.09
CA ASN A 263 24.31 3.61 18.10
C ASN A 263 23.53 3.44 16.79
N ASN A 264 23.53 4.47 15.95
CA ASN A 264 22.90 4.47 14.62
C ASN A 264 21.40 4.10 14.68
N SER A 265 20.68 4.71 15.62
CA SER A 265 19.27 4.53 15.82
C SER A 265 18.46 5.22 14.71
N LEU A 266 17.45 4.52 14.21
CA LEU A 266 16.53 5.04 13.21
C LEU A 266 15.14 4.43 13.40
N VAL A 267 14.12 5.22 13.09
CA VAL A 267 12.72 4.76 13.04
C VAL A 267 12.19 4.93 11.63
N ASN A 268 11.58 3.87 11.10
CA ASN A 268 10.93 3.85 9.80
C ASN A 268 9.48 3.45 9.95
N PHE A 269 8.60 4.12 9.22
CA PHE A 269 7.18 3.87 9.23
C PHE A 269 6.75 3.15 7.96
N SER A 270 5.87 2.17 8.11
CA SER A 270 5.13 1.57 7.01
C SER A 270 3.64 1.69 7.31
N MET A 271 2.84 1.90 6.28
CA MET A 271 1.42 2.16 6.48
C MET A 271 0.58 1.50 5.38
N LEU A 272 -0.59 1.03 5.77
CA LEU A 272 -1.59 0.43 4.90
C LEU A 272 -2.93 1.04 5.24
N GLN A 273 -3.65 1.52 4.23
CA GLN A 273 -5.03 1.91 4.40
C GLN A 273 -5.89 0.64 4.39
N ASP A 274 -6.61 0.40 5.48
CA ASP A 274 -7.60 -0.67 5.56
C ASP A 274 -8.98 -0.04 5.65
N THR A 275 -9.85 -0.37 4.70
CA THR A 275 -11.17 0.26 4.57
C THR A 275 -12.26 -0.56 5.27
N ARG A 276 -11.90 -1.26 6.36
CA ARG A 276 -12.79 -2.17 7.09
C ARG A 276 -13.44 -1.52 8.30
N SER A 277 -14.58 -2.09 8.73
CA SER A 277 -15.21 -1.74 10.00
C SER A 277 -14.22 -1.99 11.14
N ALA A 278 -13.80 -0.92 11.80
CA ALA A 278 -12.90 -0.92 12.96
C ALA A 278 -13.30 -1.94 14.04
N LEU A 279 -14.59 -2.22 14.17
CA LEU A 279 -15.14 -3.18 15.11
C LEU A 279 -14.67 -4.63 14.82
N ALA A 280 -14.60 -5.04 13.55
CA ALA A 280 -14.15 -6.39 13.18
C ALA A 280 -12.65 -6.60 13.47
N THR A 281 -11.81 -5.59 13.23
CA THR A 281 -10.37 -5.62 13.52
C THR A 281 -10.11 -5.69 15.03
N SER A 282 -10.87 -4.94 15.83
CA SER A 282 -10.76 -4.97 17.30
C SER A 282 -11.21 -6.30 17.91
N ILE A 283 -12.28 -6.91 17.38
CA ILE A 283 -12.80 -8.20 17.84
C ILE A 283 -11.86 -9.35 17.47
N ASP A 284 -11.33 -9.38 16.24
CA ASP A 284 -10.37 -10.41 15.80
C ASP A 284 -9.05 -10.38 16.59
N MET A 285 -8.63 -9.22 17.09
CA MET A 285 -7.43 -9.08 17.91
C MET A 285 -7.67 -9.36 19.40
N MET A 286 -8.86 -9.06 19.95
CA MET A 286 -9.19 -9.33 21.36
C MET A 286 -9.58 -10.79 21.64
N MET A 287 -10.12 -11.53 20.67
CA MET A 287 -10.69 -12.88 20.93
C MET A 287 -9.72 -14.05 20.73
N ASN A 288 -8.49 -13.84 20.23
CA ASN A 288 -7.57 -14.92 19.85
C ASN A 288 -6.46 -15.15 20.89
N ASP A 289 -6.82 -15.64 22.08
CA ASP A 289 -5.86 -16.20 23.04
C ASP A 289 -5.94 -17.74 23.12
N ASP A 290 -6.90 -18.40 22.45
CA ASP A 290 -6.96 -19.87 22.47
C ASP A 290 -7.62 -20.51 21.23
N ALA A 291 -6.89 -21.51 20.70
CA ALA A 291 -7.28 -22.60 19.80
C ALA A 291 -7.52 -22.32 18.28
N TRP A 292 -6.50 -22.74 17.49
CA TRP A 292 -6.41 -22.88 16.02
C TRP A 292 -5.92 -21.66 15.23
N ASP A 293 -4.62 -21.46 15.41
CA ASP A 293 -3.72 -20.39 15.02
C ASP A 293 -3.39 -20.33 13.50
N PHE A 294 -4.38 -20.01 12.66
CA PHE A 294 -4.17 -19.71 11.23
C PHE A 294 -4.91 -18.44 10.79
N SER A 295 -4.77 -17.36 11.57
CA SER A 295 -5.26 -16.05 11.14
C SER A 295 -4.24 -15.40 10.19
N LEU A 296 -4.57 -15.33 8.90
CA LEU A 296 -3.80 -14.60 7.87
C LEU A 296 -3.48 -13.14 8.27
N TYR A 297 -4.20 -12.59 9.25
CA TYR A 297 -4.03 -11.24 9.78
C TYR A 297 -2.87 -11.09 10.77
N GLN A 298 -2.31 -12.18 11.30
CA GLN A 298 -1.12 -12.15 12.15
C GLN A 298 0.17 -11.97 11.34
N LEU A 299 0.13 -12.24 10.03
CA LEU A 299 1.30 -12.06 9.17
C LEU A 299 1.69 -10.57 9.07
N PRO A 300 2.98 -10.25 8.91
CA PRO A 300 3.40 -8.89 8.57
C PRO A 300 2.61 -8.35 7.37
N LEU A 301 2.23 -7.08 7.38
CA LEU A 301 1.39 -6.47 6.32
C LEU A 301 1.98 -6.69 4.90
N GLU A 302 3.30 -6.72 4.81
CA GLU A 302 4.04 -7.03 3.58
C GLU A 302 3.73 -8.43 3.01
N GLU A 303 3.57 -9.42 3.88
CA GLU A 303 3.18 -10.78 3.48
C GLU A 303 1.68 -10.85 3.15
N GLN A 304 0.84 -10.10 3.87
CA GLN A 304 -0.61 -10.08 3.64
C GLN A 304 -0.99 -9.60 2.24
N SER A 305 -0.32 -8.59 1.68
CA SER A 305 -0.60 -8.11 0.32
C SER A 305 -0.34 -9.21 -0.73
N THR A 306 0.71 -10.00 -0.53
CA THR A 306 1.07 -11.11 -1.43
C THR A 306 0.04 -12.24 -1.31
N PHE A 307 -0.36 -12.57 -0.08
CA PHE A 307 -1.40 -13.57 0.17
C PHE A 307 -2.78 -13.18 -0.37
N LYS A 308 -3.17 -11.90 -0.26
CA LYS A 308 -4.40 -11.38 -0.89
C LYS A 308 -4.41 -11.65 -2.39
N GLY A 309 -3.29 -11.42 -3.08
CA GLY A 309 -3.15 -11.73 -4.50
C GLY A 309 -3.28 -13.22 -4.82
N ILE A 310 -2.68 -14.10 -4.02
CA ILE A 310 -2.75 -15.56 -4.21
C ILE A 310 -4.18 -16.08 -4.03
N LEU A 311 -4.90 -15.59 -3.02
CA LEU A 311 -6.27 -16.04 -2.72
C LEU A 311 -7.28 -15.62 -3.80
N LEU A 312 -6.96 -14.63 -4.65
CA LEU A 312 -7.81 -14.25 -5.78
C LEU A 312 -7.68 -15.20 -6.99
N ILE A 313 -6.59 -15.97 -7.09
CA ILE A 313 -6.34 -16.88 -8.23
C ILE A 313 -7.50 -17.85 -8.49
N PRO A 314 -8.09 -18.53 -7.49
CA PRO A 314 -9.21 -19.45 -7.68
C PRO A 314 -10.44 -18.81 -8.33
N ILE A 315 -10.71 -17.52 -8.06
CA ILE A 315 -11.79 -16.78 -8.74
C ILE A 315 -11.51 -16.67 -10.24
N GLY A 316 -10.27 -16.34 -10.60
CA GLY A 316 -9.85 -16.33 -12.01
C GLY A 316 -10.05 -17.67 -12.69
N VAL A 317 -9.61 -18.73 -12.03
CA VAL A 317 -9.79 -20.10 -12.53
C VAL A 317 -11.27 -20.40 -12.73
N LEU A 318 -12.14 -20.05 -11.78
CA LEU A 318 -13.59 -20.23 -11.91
C LEU A 318 -14.16 -19.51 -13.14
N VAL A 319 -13.79 -18.23 -13.34
CA VAL A 319 -14.24 -17.43 -14.50
C VAL A 319 -13.75 -18.06 -15.81
N VAL A 320 -12.49 -18.49 -15.86
CA VAL A 320 -11.91 -19.11 -17.06
C VAL A 320 -12.58 -20.45 -17.37
N VAL A 321 -12.80 -21.29 -16.37
CA VAL A 321 -13.50 -22.58 -16.55
C VAL A 321 -14.93 -22.34 -17.02
N PHE A 322 -15.65 -21.39 -16.42
CA PHE A 322 -17.00 -21.02 -16.84
C PHE A 322 -17.06 -20.58 -18.31
N LEU A 323 -16.21 -19.62 -18.70
CA LEU A 323 -16.18 -19.08 -20.07
C LEU A 323 -15.72 -20.13 -21.09
N ARG A 324 -14.83 -21.04 -20.71
CA ARG A 324 -14.32 -22.08 -21.61
C ARG A 324 -15.28 -23.26 -21.75
N VAL A 325 -15.84 -23.74 -20.64
CA VAL A 325 -16.64 -24.97 -20.62
C VAL A 325 -18.11 -24.69 -20.94
N ILE A 326 -18.69 -23.65 -20.35
CA ILE A 326 -20.11 -23.33 -20.52
C ILE A 326 -20.32 -22.42 -21.75
N VAL A 327 -19.53 -21.35 -21.88
CA VAL A 327 -19.67 -20.43 -23.02
C VAL A 327 -19.02 -20.99 -24.29
N GLY A 328 -17.81 -21.55 -24.17
CA GLY A 328 -17.07 -22.13 -25.29
C GLY A 328 -16.09 -21.17 -25.98
N ILE A 329 -15.59 -20.16 -25.27
CA ILE A 329 -14.60 -19.23 -25.82
C ILE A 329 -13.29 -19.97 -26.11
N LYS A 330 -12.74 -19.76 -27.30
CA LYS A 330 -11.44 -20.32 -27.70
C LYS A 330 -10.32 -19.46 -27.11
N THR A 331 -9.50 -20.05 -26.26
CA THR A 331 -8.35 -19.41 -25.62
C THR A 331 -7.07 -20.15 -25.94
N SER A 332 -5.93 -19.45 -25.89
CA SER A 332 -4.60 -20.06 -26.02
C SER A 332 -4.20 -20.80 -24.73
N GLY A 333 -4.84 -21.95 -24.48
CA GLY A 333 -4.65 -22.74 -23.25
C GLY A 333 -5.64 -22.40 -22.13
N THR A 334 -5.64 -23.18 -21.05
CA THR A 334 -6.55 -23.03 -19.90
C THR A 334 -5.98 -22.05 -18.86
N PHE A 335 -4.67 -22.04 -18.68
CA PHE A 335 -4.01 -21.29 -17.61
C PHE A 335 -3.62 -19.87 -18.03
N MET A 336 -3.35 -19.67 -19.32
CA MET A 336 -2.85 -18.41 -19.86
C MET A 336 -3.75 -17.20 -19.57
N PRO A 337 -5.10 -17.26 -19.71
CA PRO A 337 -5.94 -16.11 -19.36
C PRO A 337 -5.86 -15.73 -17.87
N VAL A 338 -5.70 -16.72 -16.97
CA VAL A 338 -5.52 -16.47 -15.53
C VAL A 338 -4.21 -15.73 -15.27
N LEU A 339 -3.12 -16.16 -15.90
CA LEU A 339 -1.83 -15.50 -15.78
C LEU A 339 -1.87 -14.05 -16.28
N ILE A 340 -2.51 -13.80 -17.42
CA ILE A 340 -2.66 -12.44 -17.96
C ILE A 340 -3.48 -11.57 -16.99
N ALA A 341 -4.56 -12.11 -16.41
CA ALA A 341 -5.35 -11.39 -15.41
C ALA A 341 -4.52 -11.03 -14.16
N LEU A 342 -3.65 -11.94 -13.69
CA LEU A 342 -2.72 -11.67 -12.59
C LEU A 342 -1.73 -10.56 -12.91
N ALA A 343 -1.24 -10.49 -14.15
CA ALA A 343 -0.39 -9.38 -14.59
C ALA A 343 -1.14 -8.04 -14.52
N PHE A 344 -2.43 -8.00 -14.88
CA PHE A 344 -3.26 -6.80 -14.80
C PHE A 344 -3.57 -6.36 -13.37
N ILE A 345 -3.68 -7.29 -12.41
CA ILE A 345 -3.82 -6.93 -10.98
C ILE A 345 -2.63 -6.09 -10.50
N GLN A 346 -1.40 -6.42 -10.94
CA GLN A 346 -0.21 -5.71 -10.49
C GLN A 346 0.06 -4.41 -11.25
N THR A 347 -0.39 -4.30 -12.50
CA THR A 347 -0.06 -3.16 -13.39
C THR A 347 -1.22 -2.18 -13.57
N THR A 348 -2.44 -2.53 -13.13
CA THR A 348 -3.74 -1.94 -13.54
C THR A 348 -4.19 -2.39 -14.93
N LEU A 349 -5.51 -2.41 -15.15
CA LEU A 349 -6.09 -2.92 -16.39
C LEU A 349 -5.67 -2.13 -17.63
N LEU A 350 -5.69 -0.80 -17.56
CA LEU A 350 -5.52 0.05 -18.74
C LEU A 350 -4.07 0.02 -19.23
N THR A 351 -3.13 0.30 -18.34
CA THR A 351 -1.70 0.28 -18.66
C THR A 351 -1.23 -1.15 -18.96
N GLY A 352 -1.74 -2.14 -18.22
CA GLY A 352 -1.48 -3.56 -18.46
C GLY A 352 -1.95 -4.02 -19.84
N LEU A 353 -3.17 -3.63 -20.25
CA LEU A 353 -3.72 -3.96 -21.57
C LEU A 353 -2.91 -3.33 -22.70
N ILE A 354 -2.59 -2.04 -22.59
CA ILE A 354 -1.79 -1.32 -23.60
C ILE A 354 -0.40 -1.94 -23.68
N GLY A 355 0.27 -2.14 -22.54
CA GLY A 355 1.59 -2.77 -22.46
C GLY A 355 1.59 -4.18 -23.05
N PHE A 356 0.61 -5.01 -22.69
CA PHE A 356 0.45 -6.37 -23.23
C PHE A 356 0.34 -6.35 -24.75
N LEU A 357 -0.56 -5.51 -25.30
CA LEU A 357 -0.78 -5.45 -26.74
C LEU A 357 0.48 -4.98 -27.49
N LEU A 358 1.16 -3.94 -26.99
CA LEU A 358 2.40 -3.45 -27.58
C LEU A 358 3.49 -4.52 -27.56
N ILE A 359 3.76 -5.10 -26.39
CA ILE A 359 4.82 -6.09 -26.21
C ILE A 359 4.57 -7.34 -27.06
N VAL A 360 3.33 -7.85 -27.10
CA VAL A 360 2.97 -9.01 -27.92
C VAL A 360 3.07 -8.68 -29.42
N ALA A 361 2.63 -7.50 -29.85
CA ALA A 361 2.75 -7.08 -31.24
C ALA A 361 4.22 -6.99 -31.69
N PHE A 362 5.07 -6.32 -30.90
CA PHE A 362 6.51 -6.23 -31.18
C PHE A 362 7.18 -7.62 -31.13
N GLY A 363 6.86 -8.46 -30.13
CA GLY A 363 7.40 -9.80 -30.01
C GLY A 363 7.07 -10.70 -31.19
N LEU A 364 5.82 -10.64 -31.70
CA LEU A 364 5.41 -11.33 -32.93
C LEU A 364 6.13 -10.78 -34.16
N MET A 365 6.28 -9.45 -34.28
CA MET A 365 7.01 -8.81 -35.37
C MET A 365 8.47 -9.27 -35.44
N ILE A 366 9.15 -9.26 -34.29
CA ILE A 366 10.55 -9.68 -34.16
C ILE A 366 10.70 -11.18 -34.45
N ARG A 367 9.77 -12.01 -33.98
CA ARG A 367 9.81 -13.43 -34.35
C ARG A 367 9.63 -13.63 -35.84
N SER A 368 8.70 -12.90 -36.48
CA SER A 368 8.52 -12.98 -37.94
C SER A 368 9.80 -12.62 -38.69
N TYR A 369 10.59 -11.67 -38.16
CA TYR A 369 11.90 -11.36 -38.70
C TYR A 369 12.90 -12.51 -38.45
N LEU A 370 13.02 -12.98 -37.20
CA LEU A 370 13.91 -14.10 -36.83
C LEU A 370 13.58 -15.42 -37.52
N SER A 371 12.33 -15.66 -37.94
CA SER A 371 11.97 -16.86 -38.70
C SER A 371 12.53 -16.88 -40.11
N THR A 372 12.89 -15.72 -40.68
CA THR A 372 13.62 -15.67 -41.97
C THR A 372 15.08 -16.07 -41.81
N LEU A 373 15.61 -15.99 -40.60
CA LEU A 373 16.92 -16.49 -40.26
C LEU A 373 16.76 -17.98 -39.98
N ASN A 374 17.52 -18.82 -40.69
CA ASN A 374 17.51 -20.29 -40.56
C ASN A 374 18.09 -20.75 -39.20
N LEU A 375 17.52 -20.28 -38.10
CA LEU A 375 17.91 -20.54 -36.73
C LEU A 375 17.26 -21.83 -36.23
N LEU A 376 18.00 -22.57 -35.41
CA LEU A 376 17.47 -23.67 -34.61
C LEU A 376 16.35 -23.16 -33.70
N LEU A 377 15.31 -23.96 -33.49
CA LEU A 377 14.11 -23.60 -32.71
C LEU A 377 14.46 -23.04 -31.32
N ILE A 378 15.43 -23.65 -30.64
CA ILE A 378 15.87 -23.21 -29.31
C ILE A 378 16.59 -21.85 -29.33
N SER A 379 17.42 -21.60 -30.35
CA SER A 379 18.13 -20.32 -30.52
C SER A 379 17.14 -19.19 -30.85
N ARG A 380 16.14 -19.50 -31.66
CA ARG A 380 15.06 -18.57 -32.03
C ARG A 380 14.23 -18.14 -30.82
N ILE A 381 13.81 -19.09 -29.98
CA ILE A 381 13.01 -18.80 -28.77
C ILE A 381 13.79 -17.93 -27.79
N SER A 382 15.05 -18.28 -27.52
CA SER A 382 15.93 -17.50 -26.63
C SER A 382 16.14 -16.07 -27.14
N ALA A 383 16.35 -15.88 -28.46
CA ALA A 383 16.51 -14.55 -29.04
C ALA A 383 15.25 -13.68 -28.86
N VAL A 384 14.05 -14.25 -29.05
CA VAL A 384 12.80 -13.51 -28.84
C VAL A 384 12.67 -13.05 -27.39
N ILE A 385 12.96 -13.92 -26.41
CA ILE A 385 12.89 -13.58 -24.98
C ILE A 385 13.85 -12.43 -24.65
N ILE A 386 15.10 -12.51 -25.12
CA ILE A 386 16.11 -11.47 -24.88
C ILE A 386 15.65 -10.12 -25.45
N VAL A 387 15.15 -10.09 -26.68
CA VAL A 387 14.70 -8.83 -27.29
C VAL A 387 13.47 -8.27 -26.57
N VAL A 388 12.54 -9.12 -26.13
CA VAL A 388 11.38 -8.68 -25.33
C VAL A 388 11.83 -8.04 -24.02
N ILE A 389 12.81 -8.61 -23.32
CA ILE A 389 13.37 -8.03 -22.09
C ILE A 389 13.95 -6.63 -22.39
N PHE A 390 14.68 -6.47 -23.49
CA PHE A 390 15.20 -5.15 -23.92
C PHE A 390 14.09 -4.15 -24.22
N ILE A 391 13.00 -4.56 -24.89
CA ILE A 391 11.86 -3.69 -25.19
C ILE A 391 11.16 -3.23 -23.92
N ILE A 392 10.94 -4.14 -22.97
CA ILE A 392 10.34 -3.81 -21.68
C ILE A 392 11.23 -2.81 -20.94
N GLY A 393 12.54 -3.07 -20.86
CA GLY A 393 13.49 -2.15 -20.23
C GLY A 393 13.49 -0.76 -20.86
N LEU A 394 13.47 -0.68 -22.21
CA LEU A 394 13.39 0.58 -22.93
C LEU A 394 12.07 1.32 -22.64
N PHE A 395 10.95 0.60 -22.63
CA PHE A 395 9.64 1.16 -22.32
C PHE A 395 9.58 1.72 -20.90
N THR A 396 10.13 1.01 -19.92
CA THR A 396 10.23 1.49 -18.53
C THR A 396 11.05 2.78 -18.44
N LEU A 397 12.20 2.86 -19.13
CA LEU A 397 13.04 4.07 -19.15
C LEU A 397 12.33 5.26 -19.81
N ILE A 398 11.58 5.03 -20.88
CA ILE A 398 10.80 6.07 -21.56
C ILE A 398 9.65 6.55 -20.66
N SER A 399 8.91 5.62 -20.03
CA SER A 399 7.82 5.93 -19.11
C SER A 399 8.29 6.77 -17.93
N PHE A 400 9.47 6.45 -17.37
CA PHE A 400 10.10 7.23 -16.31
C PHE A 400 10.35 8.68 -16.73
N LYS A 401 10.88 8.90 -17.95
CA LYS A 401 11.14 10.24 -18.46
C LYS A 401 9.88 11.04 -18.79
N LEU A 402 8.78 10.37 -19.12
CA LEU A 402 7.50 11.00 -19.42
C LEU A 402 6.66 11.34 -18.17
N GLY A 403 7.17 11.06 -16.96
CA GLY A 403 6.45 11.30 -15.71
C GLY A 403 5.27 10.36 -15.48
N LEU A 404 5.14 9.30 -16.29
CA LEU A 404 4.15 8.25 -16.11
C LEU A 404 4.66 7.28 -15.04
N SER A 405 4.39 7.62 -13.77
CA SER A 405 4.79 6.85 -12.58
C SER A 405 4.22 5.42 -12.58
N GLU A 406 3.13 5.17 -13.30
CA GLU A 406 2.48 3.85 -13.43
C GLU A 406 3.28 2.85 -14.29
N GLY A 407 4.17 3.31 -15.18
CA GLY A 407 4.98 2.40 -16.02
C GLY A 407 6.25 1.86 -15.34
N LEU A 408 6.51 2.26 -14.10
CA LEU A 408 7.67 1.86 -13.30
C LEU A 408 7.49 0.54 -12.55
N THR A 409 6.26 0.01 -12.48
CA THR A 409 5.89 -1.16 -11.66
C THR A 409 5.83 -2.47 -12.45
N ILE A 410 6.58 -2.60 -13.54
CA ILE A 410 6.73 -3.93 -14.20
C ILE A 410 7.66 -4.79 -13.34
N THR A 411 7.09 -5.53 -12.40
CA THR A 411 7.81 -6.50 -11.58
C THR A 411 8.22 -7.73 -12.41
N PHE A 412 9.14 -8.56 -11.90
CA PHE A 412 9.61 -9.76 -12.60
C PHE A 412 8.48 -10.74 -12.97
N PHE A 413 7.41 -10.80 -12.17
CA PHE A 413 6.38 -11.80 -12.33
C PHE A 413 5.47 -11.55 -13.57
N PRO A 414 4.85 -10.37 -13.76
CA PRO A 414 4.20 -9.99 -15.02
C PRO A 414 5.14 -10.10 -16.22
N MET A 415 6.41 -9.75 -16.07
CA MET A 415 7.40 -9.87 -17.15
C MET A 415 7.57 -11.32 -17.63
N ILE A 416 7.70 -12.28 -16.70
CA ILE A 416 7.78 -13.71 -17.03
C ILE A 416 6.50 -14.20 -17.71
N ILE A 417 5.34 -13.78 -17.21
CA ILE A 417 4.03 -14.13 -17.80
C ILE A 417 3.90 -13.61 -19.24
N LEU A 418 4.33 -12.36 -19.47
CA LEU A 418 4.33 -11.74 -20.80
C LEU A 418 5.29 -12.47 -21.74
N ALA A 419 6.50 -12.78 -21.30
CA ALA A 419 7.47 -13.53 -22.10
C ALA A 419 6.94 -14.91 -22.49
N TRP A 420 6.39 -15.66 -21.52
CA TRP A 420 5.74 -16.95 -21.75
C TRP A 420 4.57 -16.85 -22.73
N THR A 421 3.75 -15.80 -22.59
CA THR A 421 2.63 -15.51 -23.48
C THR A 421 3.11 -15.32 -24.92
N ILE A 422 4.15 -14.52 -25.13
CA ILE A 422 4.72 -14.26 -26.46
C ILE A 422 5.28 -15.56 -27.05
N GLU A 423 6.01 -16.35 -26.27
CA GLU A 423 6.54 -17.64 -26.71
C GLU A 423 5.40 -18.55 -27.20
N ARG A 424 4.39 -18.77 -26.36
CA ARG A 424 3.25 -19.65 -26.67
C ARG A 424 2.49 -19.18 -27.90
N MET A 425 2.19 -17.89 -27.97
CA MET A 425 1.43 -17.29 -29.08
C MET A 425 2.18 -17.35 -30.39
N SER A 426 3.50 -17.26 -30.31
CA SER A 426 4.30 -17.21 -31.51
C SER A 426 4.69 -18.61 -32.00
N ILE A 427 4.68 -19.65 -31.14
CA ILE A 427 4.63 -21.06 -31.57
C ILE A 427 3.29 -21.34 -32.26
N LEU A 428 2.17 -20.90 -31.66
CA LEU A 428 0.85 -21.05 -32.26
C LEU A 428 0.75 -20.36 -33.63
N TRP A 429 1.43 -19.22 -33.81
CA TRP A 429 1.50 -18.54 -35.10
C TRP A 429 2.14 -19.40 -36.18
N GLU A 430 3.19 -20.13 -35.83
CA GLU A 430 3.97 -20.96 -36.75
C GLU A 430 3.25 -22.28 -37.09
N GLU A 431 2.65 -22.93 -36.09
CA GLU A 431 1.96 -24.22 -36.26
C GLU A 431 0.58 -24.07 -36.91
N GLU A 432 -0.14 -22.99 -36.56
CA GLU A 432 -1.58 -22.88 -36.75
C GLU A 432 -2.00 -21.62 -37.54
N GLY A 433 -1.04 -20.75 -37.83
CA GLY A 433 -1.20 -19.54 -38.64
C GLY A 433 -1.75 -18.32 -37.88
N PRO A 434 -1.63 -17.12 -38.49
CA PRO A 434 -1.99 -15.84 -37.85
C PRO A 434 -3.44 -15.79 -37.38
N LYS A 435 -4.37 -16.32 -38.19
CA LYS A 435 -5.82 -16.26 -37.90
C LYS A 435 -6.17 -16.95 -36.58
N LYS A 436 -5.55 -18.09 -36.29
CA LYS A 436 -5.79 -18.81 -35.04
C LYS A 436 -5.17 -18.09 -33.85
N VAL A 437 -4.03 -17.42 -34.01
CA VAL A 437 -3.44 -16.58 -32.95
C VAL A 437 -4.31 -15.39 -32.61
N PHE A 438 -4.85 -14.67 -33.60
CA PHE A 438 -5.75 -13.54 -33.32
C PHE A 438 -7.01 -13.97 -32.59
N VAL A 439 -7.64 -15.08 -33.01
CA VAL A 439 -8.86 -15.59 -32.36
C VAL A 439 -8.57 -16.11 -30.95
N SER A 440 -7.56 -16.94 -30.78
CA SER A 440 -7.23 -17.54 -29.48
C SER A 440 -6.60 -16.54 -28.52
N GLY A 441 -5.83 -15.58 -29.04
CA GLY A 441 -5.22 -14.48 -28.29
C GLY A 441 -6.22 -13.44 -27.84
N GLY A 442 -7.06 -12.97 -28.77
CA GLY A 442 -8.17 -12.08 -28.43
C GLY A 442 -9.14 -12.74 -27.45
N GLY A 443 -9.43 -14.03 -27.63
CA GLY A 443 -10.22 -14.82 -26.68
C GLY A 443 -9.56 -14.91 -25.30
N SER A 444 -8.25 -15.20 -25.24
CA SER A 444 -7.49 -15.21 -23.97
C SER A 444 -7.50 -13.85 -23.29
N LEU A 445 -7.30 -12.76 -24.04
CA LEU A 445 -7.28 -11.39 -23.51
C LEU A 445 -8.65 -10.98 -22.98
N PHE A 446 -9.72 -11.26 -23.74
CA PHE A 446 -11.09 -10.99 -23.31
C PHE A 446 -11.46 -11.74 -22.02
N VAL A 447 -11.12 -13.03 -21.97
CA VAL A 447 -11.32 -13.86 -20.77
C VAL A 447 -10.48 -13.32 -19.60
N ALA A 448 -9.24 -12.89 -19.84
CA ALA A 448 -8.37 -12.31 -18.82
C ALA A 448 -8.94 -10.99 -18.28
N THR A 449 -9.48 -10.13 -19.13
CA THR A 449 -10.15 -8.89 -18.70
C THR A 449 -11.37 -9.18 -17.82
N LEU A 450 -12.21 -10.15 -18.19
CA LEU A 450 -13.35 -10.54 -17.35
C LEU A 450 -12.91 -11.16 -16.01
N ALA A 451 -11.87 -11.99 -16.03
CA ALA A 451 -11.30 -12.56 -14.82
C ALA A 451 -10.72 -11.47 -13.91
N TYR A 452 -10.00 -10.49 -14.47
CA TYR A 452 -9.51 -9.32 -13.75
C TYR A 452 -10.66 -8.55 -13.10
N LEU A 453 -11.72 -8.21 -13.86
CA LEU A 453 -12.86 -7.47 -13.31
C LEU A 453 -13.58 -8.23 -12.18
N ALA A 454 -13.63 -9.55 -12.26
CA ALA A 454 -14.18 -10.38 -11.19
C ALA A 454 -13.29 -10.39 -9.94
N MET A 455 -11.96 -10.42 -10.10
CA MET A 455 -11.01 -10.37 -9.00
C MET A 455 -10.88 -8.97 -8.36
N ASP A 456 -11.08 -7.91 -9.15
CA ASP A 456 -11.00 -6.51 -8.70
C ASP A 456 -12.26 -6.06 -7.93
N ASN A 457 -13.34 -6.86 -7.99
CA ASN A 457 -14.58 -6.55 -7.30
C ASN A 457 -14.42 -6.62 -5.77
N GLN A 458 -14.73 -5.51 -5.07
CA GLN A 458 -14.62 -5.39 -3.61
C GLN A 458 -15.40 -6.48 -2.84
N LEU A 459 -16.59 -6.86 -3.31
CA LEU A 459 -17.38 -7.91 -2.68
C LEU A 459 -16.67 -9.26 -2.76
N VAL A 460 -16.10 -9.57 -3.93
CA VAL A 460 -15.37 -10.82 -4.16
C VAL A 460 -14.11 -10.87 -3.30
N GLN A 461 -13.34 -9.77 -3.25
CA GLN A 461 -12.16 -9.65 -2.39
C GLN A 461 -12.50 -9.83 -0.91
N HIS A 462 -13.58 -9.18 -0.45
CA HIS A 462 -14.08 -9.34 0.92
C HIS A 462 -14.41 -10.80 1.22
N TRP A 463 -15.15 -11.46 0.33
CA TRP A 463 -15.57 -12.84 0.50
C TRP A 463 -14.37 -13.79 0.58
N VAL A 464 -13.52 -13.76 -0.45
CA VAL A 464 -12.36 -14.65 -0.58
C VAL A 464 -11.38 -14.53 0.60
N PHE A 465 -11.15 -13.31 1.09
CA PHE A 465 -10.17 -13.09 2.15
C PHE A 465 -10.73 -13.38 3.56
N ASN A 466 -11.99 -13.02 3.81
CA ASN A 466 -12.60 -13.23 5.12
C ASN A 466 -13.14 -14.64 5.31
N PHE A 467 -13.51 -15.35 4.25
CA PHE A 467 -14.14 -16.66 4.36
C PHE A 467 -13.35 -17.69 3.55
N LEU A 468 -12.38 -18.34 4.20
CA LEU A 468 -11.54 -19.35 3.54
C LEU A 468 -12.39 -20.53 3.00
N GLY A 469 -13.54 -20.81 3.63
CA GLY A 469 -14.53 -21.80 3.17
C GLY A 469 -15.04 -21.57 1.73
N ILE A 470 -15.00 -20.33 1.24
CA ILE A 470 -15.39 -20.00 -0.14
C ILE A 470 -14.47 -20.67 -1.16
N HIS A 471 -13.20 -20.91 -0.83
CA HIS A 471 -12.28 -21.63 -1.71
C HIS A 471 -12.75 -23.07 -1.98
N LEU A 472 -13.33 -23.73 -0.98
CA LEU A 472 -13.92 -25.06 -1.13
C LEU A 472 -15.18 -25.03 -2.00
N VAL A 473 -15.99 -23.97 -1.87
CA VAL A 473 -17.16 -23.74 -2.73
C VAL A 473 -16.74 -23.53 -4.18
N ILE A 474 -15.73 -22.70 -4.42
CA ILE A 474 -15.16 -22.47 -5.76
C ILE A 474 -14.63 -23.78 -6.34
N LEU A 475 -13.89 -24.57 -5.55
CA LEU A 475 -13.38 -25.87 -5.98
C LEU A 475 -14.53 -26.82 -6.37
N ALA A 476 -15.58 -26.89 -5.55
CA ALA A 476 -16.76 -27.70 -5.85
C ALA A 476 -17.42 -27.26 -7.18
N LEU A 477 -17.58 -25.96 -7.41
CA LEU A 477 -18.14 -25.42 -8.66
C LEU A 477 -17.27 -25.77 -9.87
N VAL A 478 -15.95 -25.61 -9.77
CA VAL A 478 -15.01 -25.96 -10.85
C VAL A 478 -15.10 -27.46 -11.19
N LEU A 479 -15.17 -28.32 -10.17
CA LEU A 479 -15.32 -29.76 -10.37
C LEU A 479 -16.64 -30.12 -11.07
N VAL A 480 -17.75 -29.51 -10.68
CA VAL A 480 -19.06 -29.71 -11.34
C VAL A 480 -19.00 -29.27 -12.80
N MET A 481 -18.43 -28.10 -13.08
CA MET A 481 -18.23 -27.63 -14.45
C MET A 481 -17.34 -28.58 -15.25
N GLY A 482 -16.33 -29.19 -14.62
CA GLY A 482 -15.46 -30.18 -15.27
C GLY A 482 -16.20 -31.43 -15.78
N GLN A 483 -17.37 -31.77 -15.22
CA GLN A 483 -18.22 -32.86 -15.70
C GLN A 483 -19.35 -32.41 -16.64
N TYR A 484 -19.38 -31.14 -17.01
CA TYR A 484 -20.40 -30.62 -17.93
C TYR A 484 -20.21 -31.23 -19.33
N THR A 485 -21.15 -32.09 -19.72
CA THR A 485 -21.22 -32.71 -21.05
C THR A 485 -22.25 -32.05 -21.96
N GLY A 486 -22.86 -30.94 -21.56
CA GLY A 486 -23.84 -30.22 -22.35
C GLY A 486 -23.22 -29.44 -23.51
N TYR A 487 -24.06 -28.99 -24.45
CA TYR A 487 -23.60 -28.12 -25.53
C TYR A 487 -23.12 -26.78 -24.99
N ARG A 488 -22.08 -26.23 -25.63
CA ARG A 488 -21.59 -24.87 -25.32
C ARG A 488 -22.59 -23.83 -25.80
N LEU A 489 -22.71 -22.69 -25.11
CA LEU A 489 -23.60 -21.60 -25.54
C LEU A 489 -23.29 -21.11 -26.96
N THR A 490 -22.01 -21.07 -27.31
CA THR A 490 -21.55 -20.74 -28.67
C THR A 490 -21.93 -21.79 -29.72
N GLU A 491 -22.08 -23.05 -29.33
CA GLU A 491 -22.52 -24.13 -30.21
C GLU A 491 -24.03 -24.12 -30.43
N LEU A 492 -24.82 -23.76 -29.39
CA LEU A 492 -26.27 -23.59 -29.53
C LEU A 492 -26.64 -22.56 -30.62
N LYS A 493 -25.85 -21.49 -30.76
CA LYS A 493 -26.02 -20.49 -31.84
C LYS A 493 -25.70 -21.05 -33.23
N ARG A 494 -24.77 -22.00 -33.33
CA ARG A 494 -24.37 -22.68 -34.58
C ARG A 494 -25.38 -23.77 -35.00
N PHE A 495 -26.00 -24.45 -34.05
CA PHE A 495 -26.98 -25.52 -34.31
C PHE A 495 -28.44 -25.03 -34.42
N LYS A 496 -28.71 -23.75 -34.15
CA LYS A 496 -30.04 -23.15 -34.32
C LYS A 496 -30.71 -23.39 -35.70
N PRO A 497 -29.97 -23.39 -36.84
CA PRO A 497 -30.58 -23.67 -38.16
C PRO A 497 -30.98 -25.14 -38.37
N LEU A 498 -30.47 -26.08 -37.57
CA LEU A 498 -30.73 -27.52 -37.72
C LEU A 498 -31.95 -28.00 -36.93
N VAL A 499 -32.54 -27.13 -36.10
CA VAL A 499 -33.75 -27.43 -35.30
C VAL A 499 -35.03 -27.05 -36.06
N GLY A 500 -34.91 -26.46 -37.26
CA GLY A 500 -36.03 -25.98 -38.08
C GLY A 500 -36.41 -26.86 -39.28
N GLU A 501 -35.79 -28.04 -39.47
CA GLU A 501 -36.23 -29.04 -40.46
C GLU A 501 -36.72 -30.29 -39.72
N GLN A 502 -37.95 -30.21 -39.21
CA GLN A 502 -38.82 -31.37 -38.97
C GLN A 502 -40.22 -31.05 -39.45
#